data_AF-A0A9E6SJJ6-F1
#
_entry.id   AF-A0A9E6SJJ6-F1
#
_cell.length_a   1.000
_cell.length_b   1.000
_cell.length_c   1.000
_cell.angle_alpha   90.00
_cell.angle_beta   90.00
_cell.angle_gamma   90.00
#
_symmetry.space_group_name_H-M   'P 1'
#
loop_
_entity.id
_entity.type
_entity.pdbx_description
1 polymer ?
#
loop_
_entity_poly.entity_id
_entity_poly.type
_entity_poly.pdbx_seq_one_letter_code
_entity_poly.pdbx_strand_id
1 'polypeptide(L)'
;MERDLIDAVGRMSEVRVAFAESTATEARMPTSNAQAGVQAPEKYAAGALKRIAIENGAIVAHFDAQNPNPNPQLRFMPTEAKPDVSQPIRWRCVTNMPVASRMFTHCELKSTL
;
A
#
# COMPACT_ATOMS: atom_id res chain seq x y z
N MET A 1 -15.04 4.36 8.16
CA MET A 1 -13.78 3.60 8.29
C MET A 1 -13.80 2.29 7.51
N GLU A 2 -14.71 1.34 7.79
CA GLU A 2 -14.73 0.07 7.02
C GLU A 2 -14.89 0.27 5.50
N ARG A 3 -15.82 1.15 5.09
CA ARG A 3 -15.98 1.54 3.69
C ARG A 3 -14.70 2.16 3.11
N ASP A 4 -14.10 3.10 3.83
CA ASP A 4 -12.86 3.77 3.41
C ASP A 4 -11.70 2.77 3.24
N LEU A 5 -11.64 1.73 4.07
CA LEU A 5 -10.65 0.66 3.96
C LEU A 5 -10.86 -0.21 2.72
N ILE A 6 -12.11 -0.57 2.40
CA ILE A 6 -12.44 -1.33 1.19
C ILE A 6 -12.07 -0.51 -0.06
N ASP A 7 -12.46 0.77 -0.09
CA ASP A 7 -12.16 1.67 -1.19
C ASP A 7 -10.64 1.88 -1.35
N ALA A 8 -9.92 2.02 -0.24
CA ALA A 8 -8.47 2.13 -0.24
C ALA A 8 -7.80 0.87 -0.80
N VAL A 9 -8.23 -0.33 -0.38
CA VAL A 9 -7.66 -1.60 -0.91
C VAL A 9 -7.95 -1.77 -2.40
N GLY A 10 -9.13 -1.35 -2.88
CA GLY A 10 -9.43 -1.31 -4.31
C GLY A 10 -8.42 -0.45 -5.06
N ARG A 11 -8.23 0.80 -4.62
CA ARG A 11 -7.27 1.74 -5.24
C ARG A 11 -5.82 1.26 -5.13
N MET A 12 -5.42 0.69 -3.99
CA MET A 12 -4.09 0.10 -3.81
C MET A 12 -3.85 -1.09 -4.75
N SER A 13 -4.90 -1.80 -5.18
CA SER A 13 -4.77 -2.90 -6.14
C SER A 13 -4.36 -2.40 -7.53
N GLU A 14 -4.89 -1.25 -7.96
CA GLU A 14 -4.45 -0.58 -9.20
C GLU A 14 -2.95 -0.20 -9.11
N VAL A 15 -2.54 0.36 -7.97
CA VAL A 15 -1.13 0.72 -7.74
C VAL A 15 -0.24 -0.52 -7.73
N ARG A 16 -0.70 -1.66 -7.19
CA ARG A 16 0.05 -2.93 -7.20
C ARG A 16 0.32 -3.45 -8.61
N VAL A 17 -0.65 -3.33 -9.52
CA VAL A 17 -0.49 -3.73 -10.92
C VAL A 17 0.59 -2.86 -11.57
N ALA A 18 0.46 -1.53 -11.49
CA ALA A 18 1.42 -0.61 -12.09
C ALA A 18 2.83 -0.74 -11.47
N PHE A 19 2.92 -1.00 -10.16
CA PHE A 19 4.19 -1.30 -9.50
C PHE A 19 4.85 -2.55 -10.10
N ALA A 20 4.09 -3.62 -10.29
CA ALA A 20 4.59 -4.88 -10.83
C ALA A 20 5.01 -4.74 -12.30
N GLU A 21 4.22 -4.03 -13.10
CA GLU A 21 4.55 -3.71 -14.50
C GLU A 21 5.84 -2.89 -14.60
N SER A 22 5.94 -1.79 -13.85
CA SER A 22 7.15 -0.97 -13.77
C SER A 22 8.38 -1.81 -13.35
N THR A 23 8.20 -2.70 -12.37
CA THR A 23 9.28 -3.60 -11.92
C THR A 23 9.72 -4.57 -13.01
N ALA A 24 8.78 -5.15 -13.77
CA ALA A 24 9.08 -6.07 -14.86
C ALA A 24 9.80 -5.36 -16.03
N THR A 25 9.43 -4.11 -16.32
CA THR A 25 10.05 -3.31 -17.38
C THR A 25 11.43 -2.79 -17.00
N GLU A 26 11.59 -2.27 -15.79
CA GLU A 26 12.82 -1.58 -15.38
C GLU A 26 13.81 -2.48 -14.63
N ALA A 27 13.42 -3.72 -14.32
CA ALA A 27 14.17 -4.66 -13.48
C ALA A 27 14.56 -4.08 -12.09
N ARG A 28 13.81 -3.08 -11.62
CA ARG A 28 13.97 -2.42 -10.32
C ARG A 28 12.60 -2.08 -9.75
N MET A 29 12.46 -2.14 -8.42
CA MET A 29 11.23 -1.73 -7.78
C MET A 29 11.09 -0.20 -7.81
N PRO A 30 9.92 0.35 -8.18
CA PRO A 30 9.71 1.78 -8.12
C PRO A 30 9.73 2.26 -6.66
N THR A 31 10.31 3.42 -6.45
CA THR A 31 10.41 4.09 -5.15
C THR A 31 9.45 5.27 -5.02
N SER A 32 8.65 5.56 -6.06
CA SER A 32 7.64 6.62 -6.06
C SER A 32 6.50 6.34 -7.04
N ASN A 33 5.36 7.00 -6.83
CA ASN A 33 4.19 6.94 -7.73
C ASN A 33 4.54 7.30 -9.17
N ALA A 34 5.37 8.33 -9.36
CA ALA A 34 5.78 8.79 -10.68
C ALA A 34 6.59 7.73 -11.44
N GLN A 35 7.50 7.02 -10.75
CA GLN A 35 8.28 5.93 -11.35
C GLN A 35 7.40 4.74 -11.74
N ALA A 36 6.37 4.45 -10.93
CA ALA A 36 5.39 3.41 -11.26
C ALA A 36 4.35 3.85 -12.31
N GLY A 37 4.41 5.09 -12.81
CA GLY A 37 3.46 5.61 -13.80
C GLY A 37 2.03 5.80 -13.28
N VAL A 38 1.85 5.96 -11.96
CA VAL A 38 0.53 6.17 -11.33
C VAL A 38 0.34 7.63 -10.89
N GLN A 39 -0.91 7.96 -10.53
CA GLN A 39 -1.28 9.30 -10.10
C GLN A 39 -0.49 9.74 -8.86
N ALA A 40 -0.35 11.06 -8.69
CA ALA A 40 0.28 11.64 -7.51
C ALA A 40 -0.45 11.18 -6.22
N PRO A 41 0.25 10.97 -5.10
CA PRO A 41 -0.32 10.30 -3.92
C PRO A 41 -1.63 10.88 -3.39
N GLU A 42 -1.73 12.20 -3.37
CA GLU A 42 -2.87 12.98 -2.89
C GLU A 42 -4.11 12.87 -3.78
N LYS A 43 -3.97 12.44 -5.04
CA LYS A 43 -5.12 12.23 -5.95
C LYS A 43 -6.00 11.05 -5.52
N TYR A 44 -5.48 10.18 -4.67
CA TYR A 44 -6.24 9.06 -4.11
C TYR A 44 -7.11 9.45 -2.91
N ALA A 45 -7.00 10.68 -2.39
CA ALA A 45 -7.72 11.12 -1.21
C ALA A 45 -9.25 10.97 -1.35
N ALA A 46 -9.88 10.33 -0.36
CA ALA A 46 -11.33 10.13 -0.31
C ALA A 46 -11.76 9.68 1.10
N GLY A 47 -12.81 10.31 1.66
CA GLY A 47 -13.25 9.98 3.02
C GLY A 47 -12.12 10.18 4.03
N ALA A 48 -11.79 9.13 4.79
CA ALA A 48 -10.67 9.13 5.74
C ALA A 48 -9.29 8.83 5.11
N LEU A 49 -9.23 8.46 3.83
CA LEU A 49 -7.98 8.19 3.12
C LEU A 49 -7.34 9.52 2.69
N LYS A 50 -6.10 9.78 3.12
CA LYS A 50 -5.33 10.98 2.76
C LYS A 50 -4.55 10.85 1.47
N ARG A 51 -3.84 9.73 1.31
CA ARG A 51 -2.97 9.47 0.15
C ARG A 51 -2.63 8.00 0.02
N ILE A 52 -2.31 7.58 -1.20
CA ILE A 52 -1.67 6.29 -1.48
C ILE A 52 -0.31 6.58 -2.13
N ALA A 53 0.76 6.20 -1.43
CA ALA A 53 2.13 6.48 -1.87
C ALA A 53 2.94 5.19 -2.01
N ILE A 54 3.82 5.15 -3.00
CA ILE A 54 4.95 4.23 -3.03
C ILE A 54 6.09 4.88 -2.25
N GLU A 55 6.48 4.26 -1.15
CA GLU A 55 7.52 4.75 -0.25
C GLU A 55 8.29 3.56 0.32
N ASN A 56 9.63 3.63 0.25
CA ASN A 56 10.54 2.55 0.66
C ASN A 56 10.20 1.18 0.04
N GLY A 57 9.83 1.16 -1.25
CA GLY A 57 9.46 -0.06 -1.97
C GLY A 57 8.14 -0.71 -1.53
N ALA A 58 7.33 -0.01 -0.74
CA ALA A 58 6.01 -0.45 -0.31
C ALA A 58 4.93 0.50 -0.81
N ILE A 59 3.73 -0.03 -1.06
CA ILE A 59 2.54 0.78 -1.32
C ILE A 59 1.86 1.03 0.01
N VAL A 60 1.67 2.30 0.37
CA VAL A 60 1.18 2.71 1.68
C VAL A 60 -0.04 3.61 1.52
N ALA A 61 -1.16 3.20 2.09
CA ALA A 61 -2.33 4.04 2.30
C ALA A 61 -2.23 4.72 3.67
N HIS A 62 -2.30 6.05 3.66
CA HIS A 62 -2.30 6.90 4.86
C HIS A 62 -3.71 7.38 5.14
N PHE A 63 -4.16 7.22 6.38
CA PHE A 63 -5.49 7.65 6.80
C PHE A 63 -5.42 8.84 7.77
N ASP A 64 -6.54 9.52 7.97
CA ASP A 64 -6.71 10.51 9.03
C ASP A 64 -6.41 9.92 10.41
N ALA A 65 -5.70 10.69 11.24
CA ALA A 65 -5.38 10.29 12.60
C ALA A 65 -6.66 9.92 13.36
N GLN A 66 -6.60 8.81 14.10
CA GLN A 66 -7.70 8.35 14.93
C GLN A 66 -7.21 8.15 16.34
N ASN A 67 -8.01 8.42 17.38
CA ASN A 67 -7.61 8.02 18.72
C ASN A 67 -7.75 6.48 18.85
N PRO A 68 -6.71 5.70 19.23
CA PRO A 68 -5.38 6.09 19.72
C PRO A 68 -4.22 5.99 18.71
N ASN A 69 -4.50 5.77 17.43
CA ASN A 69 -3.51 5.68 16.36
C ASN A 69 -3.27 7.03 15.62
N PRO A 70 -2.18 7.77 15.92
CA PRO A 70 -1.92 9.07 15.32
C PRO A 70 -1.52 9.01 13.84
N ASN A 71 -1.14 7.83 13.33
CA ASN A 71 -0.68 7.65 11.95
C ASN A 71 -1.19 6.32 11.38
N PRO A 72 -2.50 6.19 11.14
CA PRO A 72 -3.09 4.94 10.68
C PRO A 72 -2.70 4.63 9.24
N GLN A 73 -2.15 3.42 9.04
CA GLN A 73 -1.58 2.99 7.78
C GLN A 73 -1.92 1.54 7.43
N LEU A 74 -2.08 1.30 6.13
CA LEU A 74 -2.14 -0.02 5.51
C LEU A 74 -1.04 -0.11 4.45
N ARG A 75 -0.19 -1.13 4.53
CA ARG A 75 1.01 -1.29 3.70
C ARG A 75 0.95 -2.60 2.95
N PHE A 76 1.16 -2.55 1.63
CA PHE A 76 1.52 -3.72 0.83
C PHE A 76 3.01 -3.67 0.53
N MET A 77 3.72 -4.69 0.99
CA MET A 77 5.17 -4.81 0.87
C MET A 77 5.52 -6.03 0.01
N PRO A 78 6.41 -5.91 -0.98
CA PRO A 78 7.03 -7.07 -1.61
C PRO A 78 7.69 -7.96 -0.55
N THR A 79 7.62 -9.28 -0.75
CA THR A 79 8.23 -10.26 0.16
C THR A 79 9.72 -10.36 -0.12
N GLU A 80 10.09 -10.25 -1.39
CA GLU A 80 11.45 -10.30 -1.89
C GLU A 80 12.09 -8.91 -1.86
N ALA A 81 13.34 -8.80 -1.39
CA ALA A 81 14.07 -7.54 -1.38
C ALA A 81 14.64 -7.16 -2.77
N LYS A 82 14.77 -8.13 -3.67
CA LYS A 82 15.25 -7.95 -5.03
C LYS A 82 14.20 -8.49 -6.00
N PRO A 83 13.84 -7.75 -7.05
CA PRO A 83 12.89 -8.23 -8.04
C PRO A 83 13.54 -9.36 -8.85
N ASP A 84 12.86 -10.51 -8.87
CA ASP A 84 13.09 -11.56 -9.85
C ASP A 84 12.00 -11.44 -10.91
N VAL A 85 12.35 -10.91 -12.08
CA VAL A 85 11.39 -10.69 -13.18
C VAL A 85 10.82 -12.00 -13.75
N SER A 86 11.38 -13.16 -13.38
CA SER A 86 10.85 -14.47 -13.77
C SER A 86 9.74 -14.98 -12.83
N GLN A 87 9.51 -14.31 -11.70
CA GLN A 87 8.51 -14.71 -10.71
C GLN A 87 7.49 -13.61 -10.43
N PRO A 88 6.24 -13.98 -10.08
CA PRO A 88 5.26 -13.00 -9.63
C PRO A 88 5.71 -12.37 -8.30
N ILE A 89 5.54 -11.05 -8.17
CA ILE A 89 5.79 -10.35 -6.90
C ILE A 89 4.80 -10.85 -5.86
N ARG A 90 5.31 -11.38 -4.75
CA ARG A 90 4.49 -11.77 -3.59
C ARG A 90 4.38 -10.61 -2.63
N TRP A 91 3.18 -10.36 -2.14
CA TRP A 91 2.88 -9.21 -1.30
C TRP A 91 2.55 -9.65 0.12
N ARG A 92 3.12 -8.95 1.11
CA ARG A 92 2.71 -8.99 2.51
C ARG A 92 1.87 -7.76 2.82
N CYS A 93 0.81 -7.96 3.58
CA CYS A 93 0.01 -6.86 4.10
C CYS A 93 0.34 -6.61 5.56
N VAL A 94 0.60 -5.35 5.92
CA VAL A 94 0.88 -4.93 7.30
C VAL A 94 0.07 -3.68 7.61
N THR A 95 -0.50 -3.60 8.82
CA THR A 95 -1.27 -2.45 9.26
C THR A 95 -1.07 -2.17 10.74
N ASN A 96 -1.23 -0.92 11.16
CA ASN A 96 -1.34 -0.55 12.58
C ASN A 96 -2.79 -0.25 13.00
N MET A 97 -3.76 -0.60 12.15
CA MET A 97 -5.19 -0.39 12.40
C MET A 97 -5.85 -1.72 12.79
N PRO A 98 -6.32 -1.89 14.05
CA PRO A 98 -6.97 -3.13 14.47
C PRO A 98 -8.23 -3.48 13.67
N VAL A 99 -8.94 -2.47 13.15
CA VAL A 99 -10.09 -2.70 12.27
C VAL A 99 -9.66 -3.32 10.93
N ALA A 100 -8.56 -2.86 10.34
CA ALA A 100 -8.07 -3.40 9.07
C ALA A 100 -7.57 -4.84 9.22
N SER A 101 -6.89 -5.19 10.32
CA SER A 101 -6.45 -6.58 10.55
C SER A 101 -7.61 -7.55 10.80
N ARG A 102 -8.75 -7.07 11.30
CA ARG A 102 -9.97 -7.88 11.44
C ARG A 102 -10.71 -8.07 10.11
N MET A 103 -10.75 -7.03 9.28
CA MET A 103 -11.40 -7.09 7.96
C MET A 103 -10.59 -7.89 6.95
N PHE A 104 -9.27 -7.72 6.96
CA PHE A 104 -8.34 -8.36 6.03
C PHE A 104 -7.46 -9.32 6.82
N THR A 105 -7.93 -10.56 6.98
CA THR A 105 -7.28 -11.59 7.82
C THR A 105 -5.86 -11.95 7.40
N HIS A 106 -5.46 -11.60 6.18
CA HIS A 106 -4.09 -11.75 5.67
C HIS A 106 -3.16 -10.57 6.02
N CYS A 107 -3.66 -9.53 6.67
CA CYS A 107 -2.89 -8.36 7.09
C CYS A 107 -2.39 -8.54 8.53
N GLU A 108 -1.07 -8.41 8.72
CA GLU A 108 -0.43 -8.48 10.02
C GLU A 108 -0.62 -7.15 10.78
N LEU A 109 -1.13 -7.22 12.03
CA LEU A 109 -1.23 -6.06 12.90
C LEU A 109 0.11 -5.77 13.58
N LYS A 110 0.65 -4.56 13.40
CA LYS A 110 1.84 -4.05 14.09
C LYS A 110 1.53 -2.76 14.81
N SER A 111 1.96 -2.63 16.07
CA SER A 111 1.74 -1.42 16.87
C SER A 111 2.47 -0.19 16.32
N THR A 112 3.50 -0.38 15.49
CA THR A 112 4.34 0.70 14.94
C THR A 112 4.75 0.34 13.50
N LEU A 113 4.71 1.33 12.61
CA LEU A 113 4.97 1.21 11.17
C LEU A 113 5.92 2.30 10.68
#